data_AF-A0AA87LTR0-F1
#
_entry.id   AF-A0AA87LTR0-F1
#
_cell.length_a   1.000
_cell.length_b   1.000
_cell.length_c   1.000
_cell.angle_alpha   90.00
_cell.angle_beta   90.00
_cell.angle_gamma   90.00
#
_symmetry.space_group_name_H-M   'P 1'
#
loop_
_entity.id
_entity.type
_entity.pdbx_description
1 polymer ?
#
loop_
_entity_poly.entity_id
_entity_poly.type
_entity_poly.pdbx_seq_one_letter_code
_entity_poly.pdbx_strand_id
1 'polypeptide(L)'
;MGLWLVNIAGSFLIGVAAIRLARKSVELRLVVSTGLLGSFTTFSAFSADWFHYLESSIWLGLAFAGSMMVSCIVSAAAGLWVGRREVPL
;
A
#
# COMPACT_ATOMS: atom_id res chain seq x y z
N MET A 1 -5.51 8.73 11.57
CA MET A 1 -5.16 9.32 10.26
C MET A 1 -3.76 8.96 9.77
N GLY A 2 -2.71 8.98 10.60
CA GLY A 2 -1.36 8.58 10.19
C GLY A 2 -1.28 7.21 9.51
N LEU A 3 -1.87 6.17 10.13
CA LEU A 3 -1.95 4.81 9.60
C LEU A 3 -2.52 4.75 8.17
N TRP A 4 -3.60 5.49 7.92
CA TRP A 4 -4.28 5.51 6.64
C TRP A 4 -3.41 6.16 5.56
N LEU A 5 -2.84 7.32 5.89
CA LEU A 5 -1.99 8.08 4.96
C LEU A 5 -0.76 7.28 4.54
N VAL A 6 -0.04 6.66 5.48
CA VAL A 6 1.18 5.92 5.15
C VAL A 6 0.89 4.69 4.31
N ASN A 7 -0.18 3.93 4.62
CA ASN A 7 -0.53 2.74 3.85
C ASN A 7 -1.07 3.08 2.46
N ILE A 8 -1.91 4.13 2.33
CA ILE A 8 -2.42 4.58 1.02
C ILE A 8 -1.29 5.15 0.15
N ALA A 9 -0.46 6.02 0.70
CA ALA A 9 0.66 6.61 -0.04
C ALA A 9 1.70 5.56 -0.42
N GLY A 10 2.05 4.65 0.49
CA GLY A 10 2.96 3.55 0.20
C GLY A 10 2.42 2.60 -0.87
N SER A 11 1.11 2.33 -0.83
CA SER A 11 0.43 1.54 -1.87
C SER A 11 0.47 2.23 -3.24
N PHE A 12 0.28 3.55 -3.31
CA PHE A 12 0.47 4.30 -4.56
C PHE A 12 1.89 4.13 -5.09
N LEU A 13 2.88 4.35 -4.22
CA LEU A 13 4.30 4.32 -4.59
C LEU A 13 4.74 2.92 -5.05
N ILE A 14 4.24 1.84 -4.43
CA ILE A 14 4.58 0.49 -4.89
C ILE A 14 3.99 0.19 -6.28
N GLY A 15 2.81 0.74 -6.59
CA GLY A 15 2.23 0.70 -7.93
C GLY A 15 3.11 1.41 -8.97
N VAL A 16 3.63 2.61 -8.65
CA VAL A 16 4.56 3.33 -9.53
C VAL A 16 5.88 2.55 -9.69
N ALA A 17 6.44 2.07 -8.58
CA ALA A 17 7.70 1.34 -8.55
C ALA A 17 7.64 0.04 -9.36
N ALA A 18 6.51 -0.66 -9.33
CA ALA A 18 6.29 -1.88 -10.11
C ALA A 18 6.50 -1.67 -11.62
N ILE A 19 6.17 -0.49 -12.15
CA ILE A 19 6.41 -0.16 -13.56
C ILE A 19 7.82 0.43 -13.76
N ARG A 20 8.19 1.45 -12.99
CA ARG A 20 9.43 2.22 -13.20
C ARG A 20 10.69 1.42 -12.91
N LEU A 21 10.61 0.46 -12.00
CA LEU A 21 11.74 -0.38 -11.63
C LEU A 21 11.74 -1.73 -12.34
N ALA A 22 10.76 -2.03 -13.20
CA ALA A 22 10.62 -3.34 -13.84
C ALA A 22 11.91 -3.79 -14.57
N ARG A 23 12.54 -2.87 -15.32
CA ARG A 23 13.79 -3.09 -16.08
C ARG A 23 15.06 -2.73 -15.30
N LYS A 24 14.95 -2.42 -14.00
CA LYS A 24 16.10 -2.10 -13.14
C LYS A 24 16.62 -3.37 -12.44
N SER A 25 17.78 -3.26 -11.81
CA SER A 25 18.42 -4.38 -11.12
C SER A 25 17.54 -4.93 -9.99
N VAL A 26 17.73 -6.21 -9.66
CA VAL A 26 16.96 -6.90 -8.63
C VAL A 26 17.17 -6.22 -7.27
N GLU A 27 18.41 -5.84 -6.97
CA GLU A 27 18.82 -5.20 -5.73
C GLU A 27 18.10 -3.87 -5.54
N LEU A 28 18.02 -3.04 -6.59
CA LEU A 28 17.31 -1.76 -6.51
C LEU A 28 15.81 -1.97 -6.27
N ARG A 29 15.20 -2.97 -6.92
CA ARG A 29 13.79 -3.32 -6.67
C ARG A 29 13.57 -3.76 -5.23
N LEU A 30 14.48 -4.57 -4.67
CA LEU A 30 14.38 -5.03 -3.28
C LEU A 30 14.56 -3.88 -2.29
N VAL A 31 15.56 -3.02 -2.49
CA VAL A 31 15.80 -1.86 -1.61
C VAL A 31 14.59 -0.93 -1.60
N VAL A 32 13.99 -0.64 -2.76
CA VAL A 32 12.84 0.27 -2.83
C VAL A 32 11.55 -0.39 -2.36
N SER A 33 11.16 -1.52 -2.96
CA SER A 33 9.87 -2.14 -2.69
C SER A 33 9.82 -2.85 -1.34
N THR A 34 10.84 -3.65 -1.02
CA THR A 34 10.88 -4.42 0.23
C THR A 34 11.44 -3.59 1.38
N GLY A 35 12.50 -2.83 1.14
CA GLY A 35 13.16 -2.01 2.17
C GLY A 35 12.37 -0.74 2.50
N LEU A 36 12.42 0.25 1.62
CA LEU A 36 11.84 1.58 1.87
C LEU A 36 10.31 1.53 2.00
N LEU A 37 9.61 1.00 1.01
CA LEU A 37 8.13 0.96 1.05
C LEU A 37 7.61 -0.04 2.10
N GLY A 38 8.33 -1.14 2.31
CA GLY A 38 8.01 -2.09 3.38
C GLY A 38 8.18 -1.51 4.79
N SER A 39 9.19 -0.66 5.02
CA SER A 39 9.37 0.03 6.31
C SER A 39 8.46 1.25 6.49
N PHE A 40 7.99 1.86 5.38
CA PHE A 40 7.08 3.00 5.41
C PHE A 40 5.62 2.60 5.69
N THR A 41 5.18 1.47 5.16
CA THR A 41 3.83 0.91 5.38
C THR A 41 3.80 0.01 6.60
N THR A 42 2.62 -0.27 7.17
CA THR A 42 2.53 -1.14 8.35
C THR A 42 1.21 -1.89 8.43
N PHE A 43 1.30 -3.21 8.30
CA PHE A 43 0.17 -4.11 8.54
C PHE A 43 -0.01 -4.42 10.03
N SER A 44 1.06 -4.43 10.83
CA SER A 44 0.98 -4.72 12.26
C SER A 44 0.22 -3.64 13.04
N ALA A 45 0.43 -2.36 12.72
CA ALA A 45 -0.34 -1.28 13.32
C ALA A 45 -1.81 -1.31 12.85
N PHE A 46 -2.06 -1.67 11.58
CA PHE A 46 -3.42 -1.91 11.09
C PHE A 46 -4.13 -3.02 11.88
N SER A 47 -3.45 -4.14 12.16
CA SER A 47 -4.03 -5.24 12.93
C SER A 47 -4.43 -4.82 14.34
N ALA A 48 -3.62 -3.99 15.01
CA ALA A 48 -3.93 -3.49 16.35
C ALA A 48 -5.21 -2.64 16.35
N ASP A 49 -5.31 -1.67 15.42
CA ASP A 49 -6.52 -0.85 15.26
C ASP A 49 -7.73 -1.71 14.85
N TRP A 50 -7.53 -2.69 13.96
CA TRP A 50 -8.60 -3.58 13.51
C TRP A 50 -9.19 -4.39 14.65
N PHE A 51 -8.37 -4.96 15.55
CA PHE A 51 -8.88 -5.67 16.72
C PHE A 51 -9.70 -4.76 17.64
N HIS A 52 -9.30 -3.51 17.81
CA HIS A 52 -10.08 -2.53 18.59
C HIS A 52 -11.49 -2.31 18.01
N TYR A 53 -11.61 -2.18 16.68
CA TYR A 53 -12.92 -2.08 16.03
C TYR A 53 -13.70 -3.38 16.06
N LEU A 54 -13.03 -4.52 15.93
CA LEU A 54 -13.63 -5.85 15.98
C LEU A 54 -14.27 -6.14 17.34
N GLU A 55 -13.56 -5.83 18.43
CA GLU A 55 -14.06 -5.97 19.81
C GLU A 55 -15.32 -5.13 20.04
N SER A 56 -15.42 -3.98 19.38
CA SER A 56 -16.61 -3.13 19.43
C SER A 56 -17.77 -3.69 18.62
N SER A 57 -17.50 -4.22 17.43
CA SER A 57 -18.49 -4.87 16.56
C SER A 57 -17.81 -5.59 15.40
N ILE A 58 -18.26 -6.82 15.10
CA ILE A 58 -17.83 -7.55 13.90
C ILE A 58 -18.01 -6.72 12.63
N TRP A 59 -19.10 -5.95 12.52
CA TRP A 59 -19.37 -5.12 11.36
C TRP A 59 -18.40 -3.94 11.23
N LEU A 60 -18.01 -3.34 12.36
CA LEU A 60 -17.01 -2.26 12.36
C LEU A 60 -15.62 -2.77 12.01
N GLY A 61 -15.22 -3.93 12.55
CA GLY A 61 -13.97 -4.59 12.17
C GLY A 61 -13.94 -4.91 10.67
N LEU A 62 -15.01 -5.51 10.13
CA LEU A 62 -15.12 -5.79 8.69
C LEU A 62 -15.10 -4.52 7.83
N ALA A 63 -15.81 -3.47 8.25
CA ALA A 63 -15.82 -2.20 7.55
C ALA A 63 -14.43 -1.53 7.55
N PHE A 64 -13.72 -1.54 8.68
CA PHE A 64 -12.37 -0.98 8.78
C PHE A 64 -11.36 -1.73 7.90
N ALA A 65 -11.36 -3.07 7.93
CA ALA A 65 -10.50 -3.88 7.07
C ALA A 65 -10.82 -3.69 5.59
N GLY A 66 -12.11 -3.76 5.23
CA GLY A 66 -12.56 -3.61 3.86
C GLY A 66 -12.22 -2.25 3.27
N SER A 67 -12.47 -1.17 4.03
CA SER A 67 -12.16 0.19 3.58
C SER A 67 -10.66 0.44 3.43
N MET A 68 -9.83 -0.08 4.34
CA MET A 68 -8.37 0.02 4.23
C MET A 68 -7.86 -0.74 3.00
N MET A 69 -8.31 -1.99 2.83
CA MET A 69 -7.94 -2.83 1.69
C MET A 69 -8.33 -2.17 0.35
N VAL A 70 -9.58 -1.74 0.20
CA VAL A 70 -10.07 -1.08 -1.01
C VAL A 70 -9.27 0.19 -1.30
N SER A 71 -9.04 1.02 -0.29
CA SER A 71 -8.27 2.26 -0.45
C SER A 71 -6.84 2.00 -0.92
N CYS A 72 -6.15 1.02 -0.33
CA CYS A 72 -4.80 0.63 -0.72
C CYS A 72 -4.74 0.05 -2.14
N ILE A 73 -5.68 -0.84 -2.51
CA ILE A 73 -5.74 -1.43 -3.86
C ILE A 73 -6.02 -0.36 -4.92
N VAL A 74 -7.00 0.52 -4.69
CA VAL A 74 -7.30 1.64 -5.60
C VAL A 74 -6.09 2.56 -5.75
N SER A 75 -5.41 2.86 -4.64
CA SER A 75 -4.19 3.67 -4.65
C SER A 75 -3.06 3.02 -5.45
N ALA A 76 -2.82 1.72 -5.27
CA ALA A 76 -1.84 0.97 -6.05
C ALA A 76 -2.19 0.91 -7.53
N ALA A 77 -3.47 0.73 -7.89
CA ALA A 77 -3.94 0.77 -9.26
C ALA A 77 -3.69 2.14 -9.91
N ALA A 78 -3.96 3.23 -9.18
CA ALA A 78 -3.63 4.58 -9.63
C ALA A 78 -2.12 4.75 -9.84
N GLY A 79 -1.29 4.25 -8.93
CA GLY A 79 0.16 4.24 -9.05
C GLY A 79 0.67 3.48 -10.28
N LEU A 80 0.11 2.30 -10.56
CA LEU A 80 0.41 1.52 -11.77
C LEU A 80 0.06 2.31 -13.04
N TRP A 81 -1.11 2.96 -13.06
CA TRP A 81 -1.54 3.76 -14.20
C TRP A 81 -0.63 4.96 -14.45
N VAL A 82 -0.23 5.70 -13.40
CA VAL A 82 0.76 6.79 -13.49
C VAL A 82 2.11 6.24 -13.96
N GLY A 83 2.55 5.12 -13.41
CA GLY A 83 3.80 4.45 -13.78
C GLY A 83 3.88 4.15 -15.28
N ARG A 84 2.77 3.72 -15.89
CA ARG A 84 2.66 3.39 -17.32
C ARG A 84 2.65 4.61 -18.25
N ARG A 85 2.10 5.75 -17.82
CA ARG A 85 1.98 6.94 -18.69
C ARG A 85 3.33 7.53 -19.10
N GLU A 86 4.34 7.38 -18.25
CA GLU A 86 5.65 7.99 -18.44
C GLU A 86 6.72 7.00 -18.95
N VAL A 87 6.34 5.73 -19.18
CA VAL A 87 7.23 4.73 -19.77
C VAL A 87 6.61 4.29 -21.10
N PRO A 88 7.11 4.79 -22.25
CA PRO A 88 6.71 4.21 -23.54
C PRO A 88 7.18 2.75 -23.54
N LEU A 89 6.23 1.83 -23.68
CA LEU A 89 6.53 0.39 -23.76
C LEU A 89 7.26 0.08 -25.06
#